data_AF-A0A399RBH5-F1
#
_entry.id   AF-A0A399RBH5-F1
#
_cell.length_a   1.000
_cell.length_b   1.000
_cell.length_c   1.000
_cell.angle_alpha   90.00
_cell.angle_beta   90.00
_cell.angle_gamma   90.00
#
_symmetry.space_group_name_H-M   'P 1'
#
loop_
_entity.id
_entity.type
_entity.pdbx_description
1 polymer ?
#
loop_
_entity_poly.entity_id
_entity_poly.type
_entity_poly.pdbx_seq_one_letter_code
_entity_poly.pdbx_strand_id
1 'polypeptide(L)' 'MYDLAGKRVWVAGHRGMVGAATVRRLEQENCEV' A
#
# COMPACT_ATOMS: atom_id res chain seq x y z
N MET A 1 7.74 1.01 15.03
CA MET A 1 7.45 0.76 13.60
C MET A 1 6.40 -0.32 13.54
N TYR A 2 5.32 -0.15 12.77
CA TYR A 2 4.29 -1.18 12.63
C TYR A 2 4.65 -2.09 11.46
N ASP A 3 4.60 -3.39 11.68
CA ASP A 3 4.79 -4.39 10.63
C ASP A 3 3.52 -4.53 9.79
N LEU A 4 3.67 -4.45 8.47
CA LEU A 4 2.59 -4.61 7.50
C LEU A 4 2.58 -6.01 6.87
N ALA A 5 3.58 -6.85 7.15
CA ALA A 5 3.70 -8.18 6.58
C ALA A 5 2.44 -9.01 6.84
N GLY A 6 1.90 -9.60 5.77
CA GLY A 6 0.70 -10.44 5.81
C GLY A 6 -0.60 -9.71 6.14
N LYS A 7 -0.59 -8.36 6.19
CA LYS A 7 -1.81 -7.56 6.37
C LYS A 7 -2.40 -7.18 5.02
N ARG A 8 -3.72 -7.03 4.99
CA ARG A 8 -4.45 -6.45 3.87
C ARG A 8 -4.71 -4.96 4.13
N VAL A 9 -4.32 -4.13 3.19
CA VAL A 9 -4.37 -2.68 3.25
C VAL A 9 -5.23 -2.19 2.09
N TRP A 10 -6.06 -1.17 2.30
CA TRP A 10 -6.87 -0.57 1.23
C TRP A 10 -6.47 0.88 1.03
N VAL A 11 -6.21 1.26 -0.23
CA VAL A 11 -5.88 2.65 -0.59
C VAL A 11 -7.03 3.27 -1.39
N ALA A 12 -7.78 4.16 -0.74
CA ALA A 12 -8.79 4.96 -1.42
C ALA A 12 -8.12 5.90 -2.44
N GLY A 13 -8.70 6.00 -3.65
CA GLY A 13 -8.15 6.84 -4.72
C GLY A 13 -6.81 6.34 -5.30
N HIS A 14 -6.51 5.04 -5.23
CA HIS A 14 -5.26 4.43 -5.73
C HIS A 14 -4.93 4.68 -7.21
N ARG A 15 -5.88 5.21 -8.01
CA ARG A 15 -5.67 5.57 -9.42
C ARG A 15 -5.16 7.00 -9.63
N GLY A 16 -5.19 7.85 -8.59
CA GLY A 16 -4.66 9.21 -8.64
C GLY A 16 -3.14 9.26 -8.43
N MET A 17 -2.55 10.46 -8.58
CA MET A 17 -1.09 10.63 -8.48
C MET A 17 -0.51 10.13 -7.15
N VAL A 18 -1.14 10.49 -6.02
CA VAL A 18 -0.67 10.10 -4.69
C VAL A 18 -1.03 8.66 -4.37
N GLY A 19 -2.27 8.26 -4.64
CA GLY A 19 -2.73 6.90 -4.36
C GLY A 19 -1.89 5.84 -5.07
N ALA A 20 -1.55 6.07 -6.33
CA ALA A 20 -0.69 5.16 -7.10
C ALA A 20 0.75 5.11 -6.54
N ALA A 21 1.30 6.24 -6.08
CA ALA A 21 2.61 6.28 -5.45
C ALA A 21 2.62 5.53 -4.11
N THR A 22 1.55 5.66 -3.32
CA THR A 22 1.39 4.93 -2.07
C THR A 22 1.30 3.42 -2.31
N VAL A 23 0.52 2.97 -3.30
CA VAL A 23 0.44 1.53 -3.67
C VAL A 23 1.82 1.00 -4.05
N ARG A 24 2.55 1.69 -4.93
CA ARG A 24 3.92 1.29 -5.34
C ARG A 24 4.89 1.15 -4.18
N ARG A 25 4.74 1.98 -3.13
CA ARG A 25 5.59 1.87 -1.94
C ARG A 25 5.16 0.70 -1.05
N LEU A 26 3.86 0.46 -0.91
CA LEU A 26 3.32 -0.64 -0.11
C LEU A 26 3.60 -2.02 -0.71
N GLU A 27 3.68 -2.13 -2.05
CA GLU A 27 4.12 -3.35 -2.73
C GLU A 27 5.50 -3.85 -2.27
N GLN A 28 6.32 -2.99 -1.63
CA GLN A 28 7.63 -3.34 -1.08
C GLN A 28 7.56 -3.89 0.36
N GLU A 29 6.40 -3.85 1.03
CA GLU A 29 6.26 -4.13 2.48
C GLU A 29 5.64 -5.52 2.79
N ASN A 30 5.69 -6.48 1.87
CA ASN A 30 5.14 -7.84 2.03
C ASN A 30 3.68 -7.87 2.55
N CYS A 31 2.90 -6.87 2.17
CA CYS A 31 1.48 -6.74 2.47
C CYS A 31 0.63 -6.91 1.20
N GLU A 32 -0.64 -7.22 1.37
CA GLU A 32 -1.63 -7.21 0.28
C GLU A 32 -2.27 -5.83 0.21
N VAL A 33 -2.28 -5.19 -0.97
CA VAL A 33 -2.71 -3.79 -1.19
C VAL A 33 -3.96 -3.70 -2.06
#